data_AF-A0A1Y1QBJ1-F1
#
_entry.id   AF-A0A1Y1QBJ1-F1
#
_cell.length_a   1.000
_cell.length_b   1.000
_cell.length_c   1.000
_cell.angle_alpha   90.00
_cell.angle_beta   90.00
_cell.angle_gamma   90.00
#
_symmetry.space_group_name_H-M   'P 1'
#
loop_
_entity.id
_entity.type
_entity.pdbx_description
1 polymer ?
#
loop_
_entity_poly.entity_id
_entity_poly.type
_entity_poly.pdbx_seq_one_letter_code
_entity_poly.pdbx_strand_id
1 'polypeptide(L)'
;MLILPHCWGWIGLKISPMQKPNTPICLRIHTGAASTFHLPTVTQWYGKANPLGGLPKHNWSIIDAVTTATVSLRRGEWHSLSSSLAAAQPDLIPLIRQRRSAQAFSGKTSSLPRDTFFKMLEALLPSAAQMPWDVWNLPTRLHPVLFVHRVEDIPPGLYALSRTAAAVTTLRSAMNPDFLWQKPEGCPANLPLFHLLEADAREAARTLSCHQDIASTSSFSLGMLAEFDSGLTEGAHVYRHLYWETGLIGQVLYLQAEAAGVRGTGIGCFFDDSVHEVLGLRDTQFQSLYHFTVGSPVVDTRLEMLPPYSHLPEERQAPEQL
;
A
#
# COMPACT_ATOMS: atom_id res chain seq x y z
N MET A 1 6.47 15.73 13.28
CA MET A 1 5.43 15.99 12.26
C MET A 1 5.75 15.18 11.03
N LEU A 2 5.13 14.01 10.88
CA LEU A 2 5.29 13.17 9.70
C LEU A 2 4.19 13.54 8.72
N ILE A 3 4.54 14.38 7.75
CA ILE A 3 3.73 14.52 6.54
C ILE A 3 4.04 13.28 5.73
N LEU A 4 3.11 12.31 5.70
CA LEU A 4 3.18 11.25 4.71
C LEU A 4 3.03 11.92 3.33
N PRO A 5 4.03 11.83 2.45
CA PRO A 5 3.83 12.22 1.06
C PRO A 5 2.87 11.20 0.45
N HIS A 6 1.60 11.58 0.40
CA HIS A 6 0.73 11.44 -0.75
C HIS A 6 1.38 10.68 -1.93
N CYS A 7 1.35 9.35 -1.88
CA CYS A 7 1.57 8.51 -3.05
C CYS A 7 0.31 8.56 -3.91
N TRP A 8 0.12 9.69 -4.60
CA TRP A 8 -0.76 9.69 -5.77
C TRP A 8 0.09 9.17 -6.91
N GLY A 9 -0.35 8.08 -7.53
CA GLY A 9 0.02 7.79 -8.90
C GLY A 9 -0.15 9.06 -9.73
N TRP A 10 0.71 9.22 -10.74
CA TRP A 10 0.75 10.37 -11.63
C TRP A 10 -0.59 10.57 -12.35
N ILE A 11 -1.55 11.20 -11.68
CA ILE A 11 -2.73 11.83 -12.25
C ILE A 11 -2.67 13.25 -11.74
N GLY A 12 -2.41 14.19 -12.66
CA GLY A 12 -2.35 15.61 -12.37
C GLY A 12 -3.68 16.10 -11.78
N LEU A 13 -3.77 16.11 -10.46
CA LEU A 13 -4.89 16.67 -9.72
C LEU A 13 -4.94 18.17 -9.97
N LYS A 14 -6.02 18.58 -10.65
CA LYS A 14 -6.45 19.96 -10.78
C LYS A 14 -6.73 20.50 -9.38
N ILE A 15 -5.80 21.29 -8.83
CA ILE A 15 -6.06 22.06 -7.61
C ILE A 15 -6.92 23.25 -8.02
N SER A 16 -8.24 23.08 -7.98
CA SER A 16 -9.18 24.20 -8.12
C SER A 16 -9.01 25.16 -6.94
N PRO A 17 -9.07 26.49 -7.12
CA PRO A 17 -8.95 27.46 -6.02
C PRO A 17 -10.04 27.34 -4.94
N MET A 18 -11.08 26.52 -5.18
CA MET A 18 -12.12 26.18 -4.20
C MET A 18 -11.97 24.80 -3.55
N GLN A 19 -11.02 23.95 -3.98
CA GLN A 19 -10.72 22.72 -3.26
C GLN A 19 -9.92 23.10 -2.01
N LYS A 20 -10.59 23.10 -0.85
CA LYS A 20 -9.87 22.92 0.42
C LYS A 20 -9.02 21.65 0.24
N PRO A 21 -7.70 21.71 0.43
CA PRO A 21 -6.87 20.51 0.33
C PRO A 21 -7.48 19.45 1.24
N ASN A 22 -7.58 18.22 0.72
CA ASN A 22 -7.94 17.05 1.53
C ASN A 22 -7.16 17.16 2.85
N THR A 23 -7.88 17.16 3.98
CA THR A 23 -7.29 17.43 5.29
C THR A 23 -6.06 16.53 5.46
N PRO A 24 -4.85 17.09 5.62
CA PRO A 24 -3.67 16.27 5.83
C PRO A 24 -3.90 15.39 7.05
N ILE A 25 -3.67 14.08 6.90
CA ILE A 25 -3.74 13.16 8.03
C ILE A 25 -2.53 13.49 8.91
N CYS A 26 -2.80 14.00 10.11
CA CYS A 26 -1.76 14.20 11.13
C CYS A 26 -1.67 12.92 11.96
N LEU A 27 -0.63 12.13 11.69
CA LEU A 27 -0.29 10.96 12.52
C LEU A 27 0.75 11.37 13.57
N ARG A 28 0.45 11.09 14.84
CA ARG A 28 1.46 11.13 15.92
C ARG A 28 1.93 9.69 16.16
N ILE A 29 3.23 9.49 16.03
CA ILE A 29 3.89 8.23 16.40
C ILE A 29 4.32 8.38 17.86
N HIS A 30 3.81 7.51 18.73
CA HIS A 30 4.24 7.43 20.13
C HIS A 30 5.30 6.34 20.25
N THR A 31 6.45 6.67 20.83
CA THR A 31 7.57 5.73 21.04
C THR A 31 7.92 5.53 22.51
N GLY A 32 7.04 5.95 23.44
CA GLY A 32 7.25 5.88 24.89
C GLY A 32 5.96 5.63 25.68
N ALA A 33 6.02 5.78 27.01
CA ALA A 33 4.87 5.53 27.89
C ALA A 33 3.65 6.38 27.51
N ALA A 34 2.46 5.78 27.57
CA ALA A 34 1.20 6.37 27.14
C ALA A 34 0.79 7.55 28.04
N SER A 35 1.32 8.75 27.80
CA SER A 35 0.78 9.99 28.34
C SER A 35 -0.43 10.43 27.53
N THR A 36 -1.53 10.81 28.19
CA THR A 36 -2.69 11.41 27.56
C THR A 36 -2.31 12.69 26.82
N PHE A 37 -2.62 12.75 25.52
CA PHE A 37 -2.37 13.92 24.69
C PHE A 37 -3.58 14.21 23.80
N HIS A 38 -3.90 15.49 23.66
CA HIS A 38 -4.96 15.95 22.78
C HIS A 38 -4.34 16.44 21.47
N LEU A 39 -4.74 15.85 20.35
CA LEU A 39 -4.41 16.42 19.03
C LEU A 39 -4.92 17.87 18.99
N PRO A 40 -4.12 18.83 18.49
CA PRO A 40 -4.57 20.20 18.38
C PRO A 40 -5.80 20.26 17.47
N THR A 41 -6.83 20.97 17.91
CA THR A 41 -7.98 21.27 17.05
C THR A 41 -7.51 22.18 15.92
N VAL A 42 -7.33 21.62 14.72
CA VAL A 42 -7.00 22.40 13.53
C VAL A 42 -8.29 23.08 13.04
N THR A 43 -8.54 24.29 13.52
CA THR A 43 -9.69 25.12 13.09
C THR A 43 -9.44 25.86 11.79
N GLN A 44 -8.17 26.04 11.43
CA GLN A 44 -7.77 26.80 10.26
C GLN A 44 -6.56 26.15 9.61
N TRP A 45 -6.68 25.81 8.33
CA TRP A 45 -5.57 25.31 7.53
C TRP A 45 -4.76 26.50 7.00
N TYR A 46 -3.44 26.45 7.18
CA TYR A 46 -2.50 27.45 6.68
C TYR A 46 -1.60 26.81 5.63
N GLY A 47 -1.75 27.24 4.38
CA GLY A 47 -0.91 26.83 3.27
C GLY A 47 -1.42 27.40 1.95
N LYS A 48 -0.59 27.29 0.92
CA LYS A 48 -1.01 27.46 -0.48
C LYS A 48 -0.36 26.32 -1.24
N ALA A 49 -1.15 25.47 -1.88
CA ALA A 49 -0.58 24.42 -2.69
C ALA A 49 0.24 25.07 -3.81
N ASN A 50 1.51 24.70 -3.92
CA ASN A 50 2.35 25.17 -5.01
C ASN A 50 1.97 24.36 -6.28
N PRO A 51 1.53 24.99 -7.38
CA PRO A 51 1.25 24.25 -8.60
C PRO A 51 2.55 23.66 -9.15
N LEU A 52 2.67 22.32 -9.10
CA LEU A 52 3.74 21.59 -9.79
C LEU A 52 3.40 21.57 -11.29
N GLY A 53 3.88 22.57 -12.01
CA GLY A 53 3.57 22.79 -13.43
C GLY A 53 2.47 23.84 -13.66
N GLY A 54 2.29 24.25 -14.92
CA GLY A 54 1.25 25.20 -15.30
C GLY A 54 -0.18 24.65 -15.14
N LEU A 55 -1.17 25.30 -15.74
CA LEU A 55 -2.53 24.78 -15.76
C LEU A 55 -2.56 23.37 -16.37
N PRO A 56 -3.37 22.43 -15.82
CA PRO A 56 -3.48 21.10 -16.37
C PRO A 56 -3.89 21.18 -17.85
N LYS A 57 -3.13 20.49 -18.72
CA LYS A 57 -3.38 20.50 -20.18
C LYS A 57 -4.72 19.88 -20.57
N HIS A 58 -5.30 19.05 -19.69
CA HIS A 58 -6.54 18.31 -19.93
C HIS A 58 -7.55 18.56 -18.81
N ASN A 59 -8.82 18.76 -19.18
CA ASN A 59 -9.92 18.91 -18.24
C ASN A 59 -10.64 17.57 -18.05
N TRP A 60 -10.41 16.92 -16.92
CA TRP A 60 -11.03 15.64 -16.57
C TRP A 60 -12.25 15.89 -15.68
N SER A 61 -13.40 16.22 -16.30
CA SER A 61 -14.64 16.56 -15.58
C SER A 61 -15.09 15.47 -14.60
N ILE A 62 -14.78 14.22 -14.89
CA ILE A 62 -15.07 13.07 -14.02
C ILE A 62 -14.42 13.20 -12.63
N ILE A 63 -13.26 13.85 -12.52
CA ILE A 63 -12.57 14.04 -11.22
C ILE A 63 -13.41 14.95 -10.30
N ASP A 64 -13.99 16.02 -10.85
CA ASP A 64 -14.84 16.95 -10.10
C ASP A 64 -16.14 16.24 -9.67
N ALA A 65 -16.72 15.41 -10.54
CA ALA A 65 -17.90 14.60 -10.24
C ALA A 65 -17.64 13.57 -9.12
N VAL A 66 -16.55 12.80 -9.23
CA VAL A 66 -16.12 11.84 -8.20
C VAL A 66 -15.81 12.56 -6.89
N THR A 67 -15.11 13.69 -6.93
CA THR A 67 -14.79 14.48 -5.74
C THR A 67 -16.06 14.87 -5.00
N THR A 68 -17.07 15.35 -5.72
CA THR A 68 -18.37 15.75 -5.17
C THR A 68 -19.15 14.57 -4.62
N ALA A 69 -19.26 13.48 -5.38
CA ALA A 69 -19.99 12.27 -4.98
C ALA A 69 -19.39 11.60 -3.73
N THR A 70 -18.07 11.71 -3.55
CA THR A 70 -17.33 11.06 -2.47
C THR A 70 -17.22 11.91 -1.20
N VAL A 71 -17.79 13.12 -1.17
CA VAL A 71 -17.88 13.91 0.06
C VAL A 71 -18.80 13.19 1.05
N SER A 72 -18.33 12.99 2.28
CA SER A 72 -19.13 12.43 3.36
C SER A 72 -18.88 13.18 4.66
N LEU A 73 -19.95 13.35 5.44
CA LEU A 73 -19.88 13.84 6.82
C LEU A 73 -19.76 12.69 7.83
N ARG A 74 -19.88 11.43 7.39
CA ARG A 74 -19.66 10.27 8.27
C ARG A 74 -18.21 10.28 8.70
N ARG A 75 -17.99 10.46 10.00
CA ARG A 75 -16.72 10.17 10.64
C ARG A 75 -16.68 8.66 10.86
N GLY A 76 -15.57 8.00 10.51
CA GLY A 76 -15.38 6.59 10.85
C GLY A 76 -15.57 6.40 12.36
N GLU A 77 -16.15 5.27 12.77
CA GLU A 77 -16.33 4.97 14.19
C GLU A 77 -14.98 4.59 14.79
N TRP A 78 -14.45 5.38 15.72
CA TRP A 78 -13.22 5.03 16.42
C TRP A 78 -13.47 3.79 17.28
N HIS A 79 -12.84 2.67 16.94
CA HIS A 79 -12.84 1.51 17.83
C HIS A 79 -11.86 1.74 18.97
N SER A 80 -12.25 1.31 20.18
CA SER A 80 -11.33 1.24 21.31
C SER A 80 -10.22 0.23 20.97
N LEU A 81 -8.97 0.68 21.09
CA LEU A 81 -7.79 -0.19 20.92
C LEU A 81 -7.97 -1.45 21.77
N SER A 82 -7.83 -2.61 21.15
CA SER A 82 -7.76 -3.87 21.90
C SER A 82 -6.48 -3.84 22.73
N SER A 83 -6.60 -3.99 24.05
CA SER A 83 -5.50 -3.91 25.01
C SER A 83 -4.53 -5.11 24.97
N SER A 84 -4.58 -5.93 23.93
CA SER A 84 -3.66 -7.06 23.81
C SER A 84 -2.23 -6.56 23.68
N LEU A 85 -1.31 -7.19 24.43
CA LEU A 85 0.12 -6.97 24.35
C LEU A 85 0.58 -6.96 22.89
N ALA A 86 0.91 -5.78 22.38
CA ALA A 86 1.48 -5.64 21.05
C ALA A 86 2.79 -6.43 21.00
N ALA A 87 2.97 -7.22 19.95
CA ALA A 87 4.27 -7.83 19.67
C ALA A 87 5.34 -6.73 19.61
N ALA A 88 6.56 -7.04 20.04
CA ALA A 88 7.69 -6.12 20.00
C ALA A 88 7.81 -5.51 18.60
N GLN A 89 7.58 -4.21 18.49
CA GLN A 89 7.70 -3.47 17.23
C GLN A 89 9.17 -3.11 17.03
N PRO A 90 9.68 -3.11 15.78
CA PRO A 90 11.00 -2.57 15.50
C PRO A 90 11.05 -1.08 15.89
N ASP A 91 12.24 -0.51 16.06
CA ASP A 91 12.34 0.94 16.19
C ASP A 91 11.91 1.60 14.89
N LEU A 92 10.71 2.20 14.92
CA LEU A 92 10.03 2.72 13.73
C LEU A 92 10.58 4.08 13.30
N ILE A 93 11.17 4.86 14.20
CA ILE A 93 11.68 6.20 13.86
C ILE A 93 12.81 6.09 12.81
N PRO A 94 13.85 5.27 13.02
CA PRO A 94 14.88 5.04 12.00
C PRO A 94 14.30 4.49 10.70
N LEU A 95 13.43 3.48 10.77
CA LEU A 95 12.80 2.87 9.58
C LEU A 95 12.05 3.90 8.73
N ILE A 96 11.24 4.75 9.36
CA ILE A 96 10.45 5.76 8.65
C ILE A 96 11.36 6.84 8.06
N ARG A 97 12.38 7.26 8.79
CA ARG A 97 13.35 8.27 8.36
C ARG A 97 14.24 7.77 7.21
N GLN A 98 14.65 6.51 7.24
CA GLN A 98 15.52 5.90 6.23
C GLN A 98 14.75 5.49 4.98
N ARG A 99 13.45 5.18 5.08
CA ARG A 99 12.68 4.61 3.98
C ARG A 99 12.81 5.42 2.70
N ARG A 100 13.13 4.73 1.59
CA ARG A 100 13.17 5.29 0.23
C ARG A 100 12.50 4.33 -0.74
N SER A 101 11.90 4.90 -1.78
CA SER A 101 11.31 4.10 -2.84
C SER A 101 12.40 3.58 -3.77
N ALA A 102 12.38 2.28 -4.07
CA ALA A 102 13.28 1.69 -5.05
C ALA A 102 13.07 2.35 -6.42
N GLN A 103 14.17 2.64 -7.12
CA GLN A 103 14.14 3.16 -8.50
C GLN A 103 14.40 2.06 -9.52
N ALA A 104 15.12 1.00 -9.12
CA ALA A 104 15.39 -0.19 -9.89
C ALA A 104 15.76 -1.35 -8.95
N PHE A 105 15.66 -2.58 -9.44
CA PHE A 105 16.08 -3.79 -8.74
C PHE A 105 17.18 -4.54 -9.50
N SER A 106 17.97 -5.33 -8.78
CA SER A 106 19.11 -6.04 -9.33
C SER A 106 18.73 -7.28 -10.18
N GLY A 107 17.45 -7.43 -10.49
CA GLY A 107 16.93 -8.45 -11.40
C GLY A 107 17.25 -9.85 -10.89
N LYS A 108 18.21 -10.54 -11.54
CA LYS A 108 18.58 -11.92 -11.21
C LYS A 108 19.00 -12.13 -9.76
N THR A 109 19.55 -11.11 -9.09
CA THR A 109 20.00 -11.21 -7.69
C THR A 109 18.99 -10.66 -6.69
N SER A 110 17.80 -10.23 -7.16
CA SER A 110 16.72 -9.76 -6.30
C SER A 110 15.96 -10.92 -5.65
N SER A 111 16.67 -11.79 -4.92
CA SER A 111 16.08 -12.91 -4.16
C SER A 111 15.58 -12.44 -2.79
N LEU A 112 14.51 -13.04 -2.29
CA LEU A 112 13.99 -12.81 -0.95
C LEU A 112 13.83 -14.14 -0.21
N PRO A 113 14.33 -14.25 1.04
CA PRO A 113 14.11 -15.45 1.85
C PRO A 113 12.62 -15.71 2.10
N ARG A 114 12.21 -16.98 2.03
CA ARG A 114 10.81 -17.42 2.21
C ARG A 114 10.14 -16.84 3.46
N ASP A 115 10.82 -16.98 4.60
CA ASP A 115 10.25 -16.59 5.89
C ASP A 115 10.11 -15.06 5.99
N THR A 116 10.97 -14.33 5.29
CA THR A 116 10.85 -12.87 5.17
C THR A 116 9.64 -12.51 4.32
N PHE A 117 9.43 -13.19 3.18
CA PHE A 117 8.24 -13.02 2.36
C PHE A 117 6.95 -13.26 3.17
N PHE A 118 6.86 -14.38 3.89
CA PHE A 118 5.68 -14.66 4.72
C PHE A 118 5.46 -13.63 5.82
N LYS A 119 6.51 -13.18 6.53
CA LYS A 119 6.40 -12.11 7.54
C LYS A 119 5.88 -10.81 6.93
N MET A 120 6.32 -10.44 5.73
CA MET A 120 5.80 -9.26 5.03
C MET A 120 4.30 -9.38 4.75
N LEU A 121 3.82 -10.56 4.34
CA LEU A 121 2.41 -10.79 4.06
C LEU A 121 1.55 -10.88 5.32
N GLU A 122 2.07 -11.50 6.39
CA GLU A 122 1.43 -11.53 7.70
C GLU A 122 1.22 -10.11 8.24
N ALA A 123 2.18 -9.22 8.05
CA ALA A 123 2.06 -7.82 8.44
C ALA A 123 0.94 -7.07 7.70
N LEU A 124 0.42 -7.61 6.59
CA LEU A 124 -0.72 -7.02 5.88
C LEU A 124 -2.06 -7.42 6.49
N LEU A 125 -2.11 -8.47 7.32
CA LEU A 125 -3.37 -8.93 7.90
C LEU A 125 -3.92 -7.88 8.88
N PRO A 126 -5.24 -7.61 8.86
CA PRO A 126 -5.82 -6.63 9.75
C PRO A 126 -5.66 -7.07 11.22
N SER A 127 -5.22 -6.14 12.06
CA SER A 127 -5.03 -6.39 13.50
C SER A 127 -5.23 -5.12 14.31
N ALA A 128 -6.29 -5.07 15.12
CA ALA A 128 -6.55 -3.93 16.01
C ALA A 128 -5.47 -3.70 17.10
N ALA A 129 -4.52 -4.64 17.21
CA ALA A 129 -3.44 -4.62 18.21
C ALA A 129 -2.08 -4.21 17.63
N GLN A 130 -1.98 -4.03 16.31
CA GLN A 130 -0.70 -3.79 15.64
C GLN A 130 -0.78 -2.53 14.78
N MET A 131 0.24 -1.68 14.89
CA MET A 131 0.33 -0.48 14.06
C MET A 131 0.70 -0.85 12.62
N PRO A 132 0.12 -0.20 11.58
CA PRO A 132 -0.87 0.89 11.61
C PRO A 132 -2.33 0.41 11.53
N TRP A 133 -2.60 -0.87 11.71
CA TRP A 133 -3.97 -1.42 11.65
C TRP A 133 -4.81 -1.02 12.86
N ASP A 134 -4.17 -0.63 13.95
CA ASP A 134 -4.78 -0.04 15.15
C ASP A 134 -5.58 1.24 14.87
N VAL A 135 -5.23 2.00 13.83
CA VAL A 135 -5.97 3.19 13.38
C VAL A 135 -6.92 2.91 12.22
N TRP A 136 -6.92 1.69 11.66
CA TRP A 136 -7.82 1.31 10.57
C TRP A 136 -9.14 0.79 11.13
N ASN A 137 -10.07 1.72 11.33
CA ASN A 137 -11.39 1.47 11.89
C ASN A 137 -12.49 1.27 10.82
N LEU A 138 -12.10 0.95 9.59
CA LEU A 138 -13.00 0.70 8.48
C LEU A 138 -12.96 -0.79 8.12
N PRO A 139 -14.00 -1.32 7.45
CA PRO A 139 -13.96 -2.68 6.94
C PRO A 139 -12.73 -2.92 6.06
N THR A 140 -12.10 -4.09 6.22
CA THR A 140 -10.99 -4.54 5.36
C THR A 140 -11.56 -5.01 4.02
N ARG A 141 -11.18 -4.36 2.92
CA ARG A 141 -11.75 -4.61 1.58
C ARG A 141 -10.71 -4.86 0.49
N LEU A 142 -9.43 -4.78 0.81
CA LEU A 142 -8.35 -4.93 -0.15
C LEU A 142 -7.65 -6.28 0.03
N HIS A 143 -7.42 -6.99 -1.07
CA HIS A 143 -6.82 -8.33 -1.11
C HIS A 143 -5.69 -8.37 -2.16
N PRO A 144 -4.42 -8.51 -1.74
CA PRO A 144 -3.31 -8.58 -2.69
C PRO A 144 -3.33 -9.84 -3.56
N VAL A 145 -3.14 -9.65 -4.87
CA VAL A 145 -2.76 -10.70 -5.81
C VAL A 145 -1.31 -10.49 -6.19
N LEU A 146 -0.48 -11.49 -5.93
CA LEU A 146 0.97 -11.42 -6.04
C LEU A 146 1.46 -12.14 -7.29
N PHE A 147 2.44 -11.52 -7.94
CA PHE A 147 3.29 -12.11 -8.96
C PHE A 147 4.62 -12.41 -8.29
N VAL A 148 4.85 -13.66 -7.91
CA VAL A 148 6.07 -14.11 -7.25
C VAL A 148 7.09 -14.50 -8.31
N HIS A 149 8.32 -14.00 -8.17
CA HIS A 149 9.39 -14.20 -9.16
C HIS A 149 10.61 -14.89 -8.58
N ARG A 150 11.08 -14.44 -7.41
CA ARG A 150 12.38 -14.79 -6.83
C ARG A 150 12.26 -14.80 -5.30
N VAL A 151 11.44 -15.72 -4.80
CA VAL A 151 11.34 -16.01 -3.36
C VAL A 151 11.88 -17.42 -3.15
N GLU A 152 12.80 -17.57 -2.21
CA GLU A 152 13.43 -18.85 -1.92
C GLU A 152 12.38 -19.89 -1.54
N ASP A 153 12.51 -21.12 -2.04
CA ASP A 153 11.60 -22.25 -1.78
C ASP A 153 10.11 -21.97 -2.03
N ILE A 154 9.78 -20.95 -2.82
CA ILE A 154 8.42 -20.65 -3.30
C ILE A 154 8.44 -20.66 -4.83
N PRO A 155 7.64 -21.52 -5.47
CA PRO A 155 7.53 -21.54 -6.93
C PRO A 155 7.17 -20.15 -7.50
N PRO A 156 7.78 -19.73 -8.61
CA PRO A 156 7.32 -18.55 -9.33
C PRO A 156 5.89 -18.74 -9.82
N GLY A 157 5.06 -17.71 -9.70
CA GLY A 157 3.65 -17.85 -10.05
C GLY A 157 2.76 -16.73 -9.55
N LEU A 158 1.46 -16.96 -9.71
CA LEU A 158 0.40 -16.10 -9.19
C LEU A 158 -0.10 -16.64 -7.85
N TYR A 159 -0.28 -15.74 -6.89
CA TYR A 159 -0.79 -16.05 -5.56
C TYR A 159 -1.86 -15.03 -5.15
N ALA A 160 -2.82 -15.44 -4.31
CA ALA A 160 -3.79 -14.53 -3.69
C ALA A 160 -3.64 -14.54 -2.17
N LEU A 161 -3.59 -13.35 -1.57
CA LEU A 161 -3.66 -13.14 -0.13
C LEU A 161 -5.04 -12.61 0.24
N SER A 162 -5.89 -13.46 0.82
CA SER A 162 -7.20 -13.03 1.30
C SER A 162 -7.06 -12.40 2.69
N ARG A 163 -7.38 -11.11 2.83
CA ARG A 163 -7.22 -10.40 4.12
C ARG A 163 -8.40 -10.60 5.07
N THR A 164 -9.48 -11.23 4.62
CA THR A 164 -10.60 -11.67 5.47
C THR A 164 -10.94 -13.14 5.17
N ALA A 165 -11.55 -13.83 6.14
CA ALA A 165 -11.98 -15.22 5.94
C ALA A 165 -13.12 -15.31 4.89
N ALA A 166 -14.04 -14.35 4.89
CA ALA A 166 -15.16 -14.31 3.96
C ALA A 166 -14.72 -14.11 2.49
N ALA A 167 -13.66 -13.32 2.28
CA ALA A 167 -13.18 -13.00 0.94
C ALA A 167 -12.56 -14.18 0.18
N VAL A 168 -12.15 -15.26 0.87
CA VAL A 168 -11.59 -16.45 0.21
C VAL A 168 -12.59 -17.02 -0.79
N THR A 169 -13.84 -17.19 -0.36
CA THR A 169 -14.91 -17.78 -1.19
C THR A 169 -15.31 -16.85 -2.33
N THR A 170 -15.42 -15.54 -2.07
CA THR A 170 -15.82 -14.57 -3.08
C THR A 170 -14.74 -14.37 -4.15
N LEU A 171 -13.47 -14.22 -3.75
CA LEU A 171 -12.35 -14.15 -4.69
C LEU A 171 -12.27 -15.42 -5.55
N ARG A 172 -12.36 -16.60 -4.93
CA ARG A 172 -12.33 -17.88 -5.66
C ARG A 172 -13.45 -18.02 -6.68
N SER A 173 -14.63 -17.51 -6.38
CA SER A 173 -15.78 -17.57 -7.27
C SER A 173 -15.70 -16.55 -8.41
N ALA A 174 -15.05 -15.40 -8.16
CA ALA A 174 -14.92 -14.32 -9.14
C ALA A 174 -13.76 -14.52 -10.13
N MET A 175 -12.68 -15.17 -9.69
CA MET A 175 -11.48 -15.39 -10.50
C MET A 175 -11.61 -16.62 -11.43
N ASN A 176 -10.63 -16.80 -12.31
CA ASN A 176 -10.56 -17.93 -13.23
C ASN A 176 -10.78 -19.28 -12.50
N PRO A 177 -11.77 -20.10 -12.89
CA PRO A 177 -12.09 -21.36 -12.22
C PRO A 177 -10.98 -22.41 -12.31
N ASP A 178 -10.05 -22.27 -13.26
CA ASP A 178 -8.91 -23.19 -13.42
C ASP A 178 -7.76 -22.91 -12.42
N PHE A 179 -7.84 -21.83 -11.64
CA PHE A 179 -6.84 -21.56 -10.60
C PHE A 179 -6.86 -22.61 -9.48
N LEU A 180 -5.66 -22.97 -9.01
CA LEU A 180 -5.43 -24.06 -8.07
C LEU A 180 -6.05 -23.82 -6.69
N TRP A 181 -5.95 -22.58 -6.18
CA TRP A 181 -6.38 -22.21 -4.82
C TRP A 181 -5.79 -23.12 -3.72
N GLN A 182 -4.50 -23.44 -3.83
CA GLN A 182 -3.80 -24.34 -2.90
C GLN A 182 -2.95 -23.55 -1.91
N LYS A 183 -2.90 -23.97 -0.65
CA LYS A 183 -1.98 -23.36 0.32
C LYS A 183 -0.53 -23.71 -0.06
N PRO A 184 0.39 -22.73 -0.18
CA PRO A 184 1.78 -23.03 -0.55
C PRO A 184 2.47 -23.89 0.50
N GLU A 185 3.42 -24.72 0.07
CA GLU A 185 4.22 -25.53 1.00
C GLU A 185 5.01 -24.63 1.97
N GLY A 186 5.07 -25.04 3.24
CA GLY A 186 5.74 -24.26 4.29
C GLY A 186 5.02 -22.96 4.69
N CYS A 187 3.87 -22.62 4.09
CA CYS A 187 3.11 -21.43 4.44
C CYS A 187 2.52 -21.54 5.86
N PRO A 188 2.71 -20.53 6.74
CA PRO A 188 2.13 -20.50 8.09
C PRO A 188 0.62 -20.74 8.08
N ALA A 189 0.12 -21.53 9.03
CA ALA A 189 -1.28 -21.96 9.08
C ALA A 189 -2.27 -20.78 9.11
N ASN A 190 -1.92 -19.73 9.85
CA ASN A 190 -2.66 -18.49 10.02
C ASN A 190 -2.54 -17.51 8.84
N LEU A 191 -1.64 -17.74 7.87
CA LEU A 191 -1.48 -16.88 6.69
C LEU A 191 -2.42 -17.38 5.55
N PRO A 192 -3.48 -16.64 5.19
CA PRO A 192 -4.43 -17.00 4.13
C PRO A 192 -3.88 -16.70 2.72
N LEU A 193 -2.73 -17.28 2.40
CA LEU A 193 -2.08 -17.22 1.09
C LEU A 193 -2.41 -18.48 0.27
N PHE A 194 -2.74 -18.29 -1.00
CA PHE A 194 -3.11 -19.36 -1.93
C PHE A 194 -2.31 -19.24 -3.23
N HIS A 195 -1.67 -20.32 -3.64
CA HIS A 195 -1.08 -20.50 -4.97
C HIS A 195 -2.20 -20.71 -5.99
N LEU A 196 -2.21 -19.88 -7.03
CA LEU A 196 -3.23 -19.90 -8.08
C LEU A 196 -2.73 -20.56 -9.35
N LEU A 197 -1.51 -20.24 -9.77
CA LEU A 197 -0.90 -20.72 -11.01
C LEU A 197 0.62 -20.69 -10.88
N GLU A 198 1.27 -21.82 -11.15
CA GLU A 198 2.72 -21.88 -11.30
C GLU A 198 3.11 -21.41 -12.69
N ALA A 199 3.88 -20.33 -12.79
CA ALA A 199 4.31 -19.76 -14.06
C ALA A 199 5.42 -18.72 -13.87
N ASP A 200 6.24 -18.52 -14.91
CA ASP A 200 7.07 -17.32 -14.99
C ASP A 200 6.20 -16.10 -15.34
N ALA A 201 5.74 -15.41 -14.31
CA ALA A 201 4.83 -14.27 -14.46
C ALA A 201 5.55 -12.91 -14.65
N ARG A 202 6.86 -12.90 -14.93
CA ARG A 202 7.65 -11.65 -15.02
C ARG A 202 7.19 -10.71 -16.13
N GLU A 203 7.07 -11.22 -17.36
CA GLU A 203 6.62 -10.36 -18.48
C GLU A 203 5.17 -9.90 -18.32
N ALA A 204 4.32 -10.74 -17.71
CA ALA A 204 2.96 -10.34 -17.35
C ALA A 204 2.99 -9.20 -16.32
N ALA A 205 3.72 -9.35 -15.22
CA ALA A 205 3.85 -8.32 -14.18
C ALA A 205 4.36 -6.98 -14.72
N ARG A 206 5.35 -7.01 -15.62
CA ARG A 206 5.87 -5.82 -16.33
C ARG A 206 4.80 -5.19 -17.19
N THR A 207 4.16 -5.96 -18.07
CA THR A 207 3.13 -5.45 -18.99
C THR A 207 1.98 -4.84 -18.22
N LEU A 208 1.41 -5.58 -17.26
CA LEU A 208 0.29 -5.14 -16.43
C LEU A 208 0.62 -3.86 -15.65
N SER A 209 1.88 -3.64 -15.30
CA SER A 209 2.34 -2.44 -14.61
C SER A 209 2.84 -1.34 -15.57
N CYS A 210 2.14 -1.11 -16.69
CA CYS A 210 2.51 -0.13 -17.73
C CYS A 210 3.92 -0.31 -18.29
N HIS A 211 4.34 -1.56 -18.54
CA HIS A 211 5.69 -1.92 -19.02
C HIS A 211 6.85 -1.48 -18.12
N GLN A 212 6.60 -1.25 -16.83
CA GLN A 212 7.64 -0.85 -15.88
C GLN A 212 8.48 -2.06 -15.44
N ASP A 213 9.78 -2.05 -15.78
CA ASP A 213 10.72 -3.14 -15.48
C ASP A 213 10.83 -3.47 -13.98
N ILE A 214 10.54 -2.50 -13.10
CA ILE A 214 10.58 -2.67 -11.65
C ILE A 214 9.56 -3.71 -11.14
N ALA A 215 8.51 -4.00 -11.90
CA ALA A 215 7.59 -5.08 -11.58
C ALA A 215 8.20 -6.46 -11.84
N SER A 216 8.90 -6.67 -12.96
CA SER A 216 9.46 -7.98 -13.34
C SER A 216 10.86 -8.27 -12.80
N THR A 217 11.60 -7.25 -12.40
CA THR A 217 12.98 -7.35 -11.87
C THR A 217 13.05 -7.53 -10.36
N SER A 218 11.91 -7.53 -9.67
CA SER A 218 11.76 -7.62 -8.22
C SER A 218 11.77 -9.04 -7.67
N SER A 219 11.68 -9.22 -6.35
CA SER A 219 11.42 -10.53 -5.75
C SER A 219 9.97 -10.96 -5.95
N PHE A 220 9.05 -10.03 -5.75
CA PHE A 220 7.64 -10.14 -6.10
C PHE A 220 7.04 -8.76 -6.39
N SER A 221 5.98 -8.73 -7.19
CA SER A 221 5.07 -7.58 -7.30
C SER A 221 3.66 -7.99 -6.95
N LEU A 222 2.75 -7.04 -6.77
CA LEU A 222 1.35 -7.31 -6.49
C LEU A 222 0.44 -6.22 -7.03
N GLY A 223 -0.80 -6.60 -7.32
CA GLY A 223 -1.95 -5.70 -7.45
C GLY A 223 -2.88 -5.85 -6.25
N MET A 224 -3.50 -4.77 -5.80
CA MET A 224 -4.43 -4.77 -4.68
C MET A 224 -5.87 -4.75 -5.22
N LEU A 225 -6.56 -5.90 -5.13
CA LEU A 225 -7.96 -6.01 -5.54
C LEU A 225 -8.89 -5.52 -4.43
N ALA A 226 -9.78 -4.60 -4.76
CA ALA A 226 -10.76 -4.04 -3.86
C ALA A 226 -12.13 -4.69 -4.06
N GLU A 227 -12.83 -5.02 -2.97
CA GLU A 227 -14.27 -5.29 -2.98
C GLU A 227 -15.05 -4.02 -3.38
N PHE A 228 -15.21 -3.79 -4.68
CA PHE A 228 -15.57 -2.49 -5.21
C PHE A 228 -17.08 -2.26 -5.17
N ASP A 229 -17.86 -3.14 -5.80
CA ASP A 229 -19.33 -3.01 -5.81
C ASP A 229 -19.92 -3.04 -4.40
N SER A 230 -19.53 -4.01 -3.57
CA SER A 230 -20.03 -4.11 -2.20
C SER A 230 -19.68 -2.85 -1.40
N GLY A 231 -18.47 -2.32 -1.55
CA GLY A 231 -18.07 -1.05 -0.95
C GLY A 231 -18.93 0.13 -1.42
N LEU A 232 -19.17 0.26 -2.72
CA LEU A 232 -19.95 1.37 -3.27
C LEU A 232 -21.44 1.31 -2.94
N THR A 233 -22.01 0.13 -2.65
CA THR A 233 -23.39 0.03 -2.14
C THR A 233 -23.58 0.70 -0.77
N GLU A 234 -22.52 0.79 0.06
CA GLU A 234 -22.54 1.52 1.33
C GLU A 234 -22.40 3.05 1.14
N GLY A 235 -22.05 3.48 -0.07
CA GLY A 235 -22.04 4.86 -0.52
C GLY A 235 -20.74 5.25 -1.23
N ALA A 236 -20.84 6.23 -2.14
CA ALA A 236 -19.73 6.64 -3.00
C ALA A 236 -18.44 7.03 -2.24
N HIS A 237 -18.55 7.60 -1.04
CA HIS A 237 -17.41 7.92 -0.18
C HIS A 237 -16.46 6.74 0.12
N VAL A 238 -16.96 5.49 0.07
CA VAL A 238 -16.14 4.29 0.24
C VAL A 238 -15.05 4.19 -0.82
N TYR A 239 -15.25 4.77 -2.01
CA TYR A 239 -14.19 4.89 -3.02
C TYR A 239 -12.90 5.50 -2.43
N ARG A 240 -13.02 6.54 -1.59
CA ARG A 240 -11.85 7.13 -0.91
C ARG A 240 -11.24 6.18 0.11
N HIS A 241 -12.08 5.44 0.85
CA HIS A 241 -11.63 4.47 1.85
C HIS A 241 -10.81 3.36 1.20
N LEU A 242 -11.24 2.85 0.03
CA LEU A 242 -10.49 1.83 -0.69
C LEU A 242 -9.06 2.30 -1.02
N TYR A 243 -8.90 3.54 -1.50
CA TYR A 243 -7.58 4.14 -1.76
C TYR A 243 -6.78 4.48 -0.50
N TRP A 244 -7.45 4.78 0.63
CA TRP A 244 -6.74 4.91 1.91
C TRP A 244 -6.18 3.57 2.37
N GLU A 245 -6.93 2.49 2.18
CA GLU A 245 -6.50 1.14 2.50
C GLU A 245 -5.30 0.72 1.66
N THR A 246 -5.30 0.99 0.34
CA THR A 246 -4.14 0.72 -0.52
C THR A 246 -2.90 1.50 -0.06
N GLY A 247 -3.08 2.75 0.36
CA GLY A 247 -2.02 3.58 0.93
C GLY A 247 -1.44 3.00 2.22
N LEU A 248 -2.27 2.47 3.11
CA LEU A 248 -1.82 1.81 4.34
C LEU A 248 -1.08 0.51 4.05
N ILE A 249 -1.61 -0.36 3.18
CA ILE A 249 -0.94 -1.59 2.75
C ILE A 249 0.43 -1.24 2.15
N GLY A 250 0.48 -0.24 1.26
CA GLY A 250 1.72 0.23 0.65
C GLY A 250 2.74 0.73 1.69
N GLN A 251 2.29 1.47 2.70
CA GLN A 251 3.16 1.94 3.77
C GLN A 251 3.70 0.79 4.63
N VAL A 252 2.87 -0.21 4.96
CA VAL A 252 3.32 -1.42 5.67
C VAL A 252 4.39 -2.13 4.85
N LEU A 253 4.15 -2.34 3.55
CA LEU A 253 5.12 -2.98 2.64
C LEU A 253 6.43 -2.20 2.55
N TYR A 254 6.38 -0.86 2.48
CA TYR A 254 7.58 -0.04 2.51
C TYR A 254 8.41 -0.28 3.78
N LEU A 255 7.77 -0.26 4.96
CA LEU A 255 8.49 -0.42 6.22
C LEU A 255 9.00 -1.84 6.44
N GLN A 256 8.22 -2.85 6.06
CA GLN A 256 8.63 -4.25 6.12
C GLN A 256 9.80 -4.53 5.16
N ALA A 257 9.77 -3.96 3.95
CA ALA A 257 10.89 -4.06 3.01
C ALA A 257 12.18 -3.47 3.59
N GLU A 258 12.11 -2.25 4.13
CA GLU A 258 13.26 -1.59 4.74
C GLU A 258 13.79 -2.34 5.97
N ALA A 259 12.89 -2.87 6.81
CA ALA A 259 13.28 -3.70 7.97
C ALA A 259 13.97 -5.02 7.55
N ALA A 260 13.61 -5.55 6.38
CA ALA A 260 14.24 -6.74 5.79
C ALA A 260 15.52 -6.42 4.99
N GLY A 261 15.96 -5.17 4.93
CA GLY A 261 17.15 -4.76 4.15
C GLY A 261 16.96 -4.76 2.63
N VAL A 262 15.71 -4.86 2.16
CA VAL A 262 15.32 -4.70 0.75
C VAL A 262 14.55 -3.38 0.58
N ARG A 263 14.01 -3.10 -0.61
CA ARG A 263 13.18 -1.90 -0.82
C ARG A 263 11.91 -2.20 -1.58
N GLY A 264 10.89 -1.40 -1.28
CA GLY A 264 9.63 -1.39 -2.00
C GLY A 264 9.51 -0.20 -2.94
N THR A 265 8.59 -0.28 -3.89
CA THR A 265 7.99 0.90 -4.50
C THR A 265 6.53 0.66 -4.83
N GLY A 266 5.72 1.70 -4.67
CA GLY A 266 4.35 1.71 -5.17
C GLY A 266 4.33 1.99 -6.67
N ILE A 267 3.35 1.40 -7.35
CA ILE A 267 3.15 1.54 -8.79
C ILE A 267 1.71 2.05 -9.02
N GLY A 268 1.60 3.30 -9.43
CA GLY A 268 0.32 3.96 -9.69
C GLY A 268 -0.16 3.90 -11.14
N CYS A 269 0.63 3.33 -12.06
CA CYS A 269 0.23 3.09 -13.45
C CYS A 269 0.20 1.59 -13.70
N PHE A 270 -0.96 1.10 -14.11
CA PHE A 270 -1.19 -0.27 -14.52
C PHE A 270 -2.34 -0.32 -15.54
N PHE A 271 -2.50 -1.45 -16.23
CA PHE A 271 -3.60 -1.68 -17.16
C PHE A 271 -4.69 -2.49 -16.46
N ASP A 272 -5.68 -1.79 -15.88
CA ASP A 272 -6.77 -2.36 -15.09
C ASP A 272 -7.47 -3.51 -15.82
N ASP A 273 -7.92 -3.28 -17.07
CA ASP A 273 -8.62 -4.29 -17.87
C ASP A 273 -7.75 -5.53 -18.13
N SER A 274 -6.46 -5.36 -18.40
CA SER A 274 -5.55 -6.50 -18.61
C SER A 274 -5.30 -7.27 -17.32
N VAL A 275 -5.30 -6.61 -16.15
CA VAL A 275 -5.25 -7.29 -14.85
C VAL A 275 -6.50 -8.15 -14.70
N HIS A 276 -7.67 -7.63 -15.07
CA HIS A 276 -8.93 -8.35 -14.97
C HIS A 276 -8.95 -9.58 -15.88
N GLU A 277 -8.48 -9.44 -17.13
CA GLU A 277 -8.35 -10.54 -18.08
C GLU A 277 -7.45 -11.67 -17.53
N VAL A 278 -6.27 -11.34 -17.01
CA VAL A 278 -5.34 -12.33 -16.44
C VAL A 278 -5.95 -13.06 -15.24
N LEU A 279 -6.74 -12.37 -14.43
CA LEU A 279 -7.37 -12.94 -13.24
C LEU A 279 -8.72 -13.61 -13.53
N GLY A 280 -9.27 -13.46 -14.73
CA GLY A 280 -10.58 -13.97 -15.11
C GLY A 280 -11.76 -13.17 -14.54
N LEU A 281 -11.52 -11.95 -14.06
CA LEU A 281 -12.56 -11.05 -13.53
C LEU A 281 -13.39 -10.48 -14.69
N ARG A 282 -14.71 -10.52 -14.57
CA ARG A 282 -15.64 -10.16 -15.67
C ARG A 282 -16.53 -8.96 -15.38
N ASP A 283 -16.55 -8.52 -14.13
CA ASP A 283 -17.46 -7.48 -13.66
C ASP A 283 -16.73 -6.52 -12.71
N THR A 284 -17.52 -5.69 -12.02
CA THR A 284 -17.06 -4.66 -11.10
C THR A 284 -17.02 -5.13 -9.65
N GLN A 285 -17.26 -6.42 -9.37
CA GLN A 285 -17.23 -6.93 -8.00
C GLN A 285 -15.88 -6.68 -7.35
N PHE A 286 -14.80 -6.93 -8.11
CA PHE A 286 -13.44 -6.61 -7.73
C PHE A 286 -12.79 -5.65 -8.73
N GLN A 287 -11.99 -4.71 -8.25
CA GLN A 287 -11.23 -3.77 -9.09
C GLN A 287 -9.78 -3.67 -8.60
N SER A 288 -8.80 -3.67 -9.51
CA SER A 288 -7.41 -3.35 -9.16
C SER A 288 -7.27 -1.86 -8.91
N LEU A 289 -6.78 -1.45 -7.73
CA LEU A 289 -6.68 -0.02 -7.37
C LEU A 289 -5.26 0.49 -7.22
N TYR A 290 -4.31 -0.38 -6.90
CA TYR A 290 -2.92 0.02 -6.70
C TYR A 290 -1.99 -1.16 -6.80
N HIS A 291 -0.80 -0.96 -7.36
CA HIS A 291 0.23 -1.98 -7.47
C HIS A 291 1.42 -1.65 -6.55
N PHE A 292 2.18 -2.67 -6.17
CA PHE A 292 3.38 -2.53 -5.37
C PHE A 292 4.41 -3.58 -5.78
N THR A 293 5.69 -3.31 -5.52
CA THR A 293 6.78 -4.24 -5.83
C THR A 293 7.87 -4.17 -4.78
N VAL A 294 8.52 -5.30 -4.50
CA VAL A 294 9.57 -5.44 -3.47
C VAL A 294 10.73 -6.24 -4.03
N GLY A 295 11.96 -5.72 -3.84
CA GLY A 295 13.17 -6.40 -4.28
C GLY A 295 14.45 -5.76 -3.77
N SER A 296 15.58 -6.36 -4.15
CA SER A 296 16.92 -5.87 -3.82
C SER A 296 17.24 -4.64 -4.66
N PRO A 297 17.38 -3.44 -4.04
CA PRO A 297 17.51 -2.20 -4.78
C PRO A 297 18.86 -2.10 -5.49
N VAL A 298 18.86 -1.50 -6.68
CA VAL A 298 20.08 -0.92 -7.26
C VAL A 298 20.18 0.52 -6.79
N VAL A 299 21.29 0.86 -6.14
CA VAL A 299 21.57 2.23 -5.70
C VAL A 299 22.24 2.98 -6.84
N ASP A 300 21.58 4.03 -7.34
CA ASP A 300 22.19 4.95 -8.30
C ASP A 300 23.12 5.91 -7.56
N THR A 301 24.43 5.67 -7.67
CA THR A 301 25.47 6.47 -7.00
C THR A 301 25.62 7.87 -7.56
N ARG A 302 24.93 8.21 -8.66
CA ARG A 302 24.88 9.58 -9.21
C ARG A 302 23.90 10.47 -8.44
N LEU A 303 22.98 9.87 -7.68
CA LEU A 303 22.01 10.60 -6.88
C LEU A 303 22.58 10.89 -5.49
N GLU A 304 22.47 12.14 -5.06
CA GLU A 304 22.87 12.53 -3.72
C GLU A 304 21.88 11.99 -2.68
N MET A 305 22.42 11.25 -1.70
CA MET A 305 21.64 10.68 -0.61
C MET A 305 21.92 11.45 0.67
N LEU A 306 21.13 12.49 0.92
CA LEU A 306 21.22 13.25 2.16
C LEU A 306 20.48 12.56 3.31
N PRO A 307 20.96 12.69 4.56
CA PRO A 307 20.21 12.30 5.74
C PRO A 307 18.82 12.94 5.76
N PRO A 308 17.81 12.24 6.30
CA PRO A 308 16.47 12.80 6.44
C PRO A 308 16.52 14.08 7.28
N TYR A 309 15.92 15.14 6.74
CA TYR A 309 15.89 16.48 7.37
C TYR A 309 17.26 17.15 7.57
N SER A 310 18.26 16.81 6.75
CA SER A 310 19.62 17.42 6.81
C SER A 310 19.64 18.94 6.68
N HIS A 311 18.59 19.55 6.13
CA HIS A 311 18.44 21.00 5.99
C HIS A 311 17.95 21.71 7.27
N LEU A 312 17.54 20.97 8.31
CA LEU A 312 17.10 21.55 9.59
C LEU A 312 18.29 21.70 10.55
N PRO A 313 18.23 22.58 11.57
CA PRO A 313 19.22 22.61 12.66
C PRO A 313 19.27 21.27 13.43
N GLU A 314 20.42 20.91 14.01
CA GLU A 314 20.63 19.65 14.75
C GLU A 314 19.57 19.38 15.81
N GLU A 315 19.13 20.42 16.51
CA GLU A 315 18.07 20.38 17.54
C GLU A 315 16.75 19.80 17.02
N ARG A 316 16.46 19.95 15.72
CA ARG A 316 15.28 19.40 15.05
C ARG A 316 15.55 18.10 14.30
N GLN A 317 16.81 17.68 14.21
CA GLN A 317 17.22 16.42 13.59
C GLN A 317 17.27 15.29 14.62
N ALA A 318 17.72 15.56 15.85
CA ALA A 318 17.77 14.57 16.92
C ALA A 318 16.35 14.07 17.27
N PRO A 319 16.14 12.76 17.45
CA PRO A 319 14.99 12.31 18.21
C PRO A 319 15.18 12.90 19.62
N GLU A 320 14.27 13.77 20.06
CA GLU A 320 14.22 14.15 21.48
C GLU A 320 14.25 12.85 22.29
N GLN A 321 15.23 12.72 23.19
CA GLN A 321 15.21 11.68 24.22
C GLN A 321 14.03 12.01 25.14
N LEU A 322 12.83 11.56 24.75
CA LEU A 322 11.59 11.65 25.51
C LEU A 322 11.17 10.26 25.96
#